data_AF-A0A2Z4J7V7-F1
#
_entry.id   AF-A0A2Z4J7V7-F1
#
_cell.length_a   1.000
_cell.length_b   1.000
_cell.length_c   1.000
_cell.angle_alpha   90.00
_cell.angle_beta   90.00
_cell.angle_gamma   90.00
#
_symmetry.space_group_name_H-M   'P 1'
#
loop_
_entity.id
_entity.type
_entity.pdbx_description
1 polymer ?
#
loop_
_entity_poly.entity_id
_entity_poly.type
_entity_poly.pdbx_seq_one_letter_code
_entity_poly.pdbx_strand_id
1 'polypeptide(L)'
;MTDFGAIDALLAGARKEVPLPSAEERRALRDGLNLSRAQLAQALDVSPSTVGGWESGRDPSGEVREKYAYFLEGARAKLAAAAQESADREAPDEEHSADADPAERTLADGPPAEEPRPRSPEQGDSVAARPGADEDDVVALAAPQPCVLCGQPALHQVAGFPQHLDPGECGSAGPARPEAPAPQPETSAPRHARNEPPAADAEVAVKRGAGKRGGPAAGGATRGGAAPGGAARGGAAPGGASRGVKVVPVGRRLKTADTPDLVGSAVAAVLARHEGDVEAATRALVKRAIPDAMALLDETRKGGRYDVIAHPWLPEILRKQSARGSDQIWEARPKWSRHELPPGEHEVTALDINGAYLSALKTHLPIGQLEHATGDHHDRRRAGVHLITPPAWEHDDYLPNPIGSRDEPGPLWVTEPTLRLLLRLADPRHGLCDPPEIHESWTSGATENLLEKFRVALKDARDRAIADADDVTLEYVKAMYSKFVSTLGESNYNRELYRTDWMHLIRSQAFVNLWWKAHRAYDEGLMVVRAMGTDELHVIGDWRAVFPEGRGVTEVKVKDVYRVGTDTGAESDGADD
;
A
#
# COMPACT_ATOMS: atom_id res chain seq x y z
N MET A 1 72.40 -16.78 22.69
CA MET A 1 71.10 -16.06 22.79
C MET A 1 70.10 -17.07 23.30
N THR A 2 69.34 -16.75 24.34
CA THR A 2 68.70 -17.72 25.25
C THR A 2 67.19 -17.84 25.03
N ASP A 3 66.62 -19.02 25.33
CA ASP A 3 65.19 -19.35 25.17
C ASP A 3 64.24 -18.37 25.87
N PHE A 4 64.70 -17.68 26.92
CA PHE A 4 63.95 -16.63 27.60
C PHE A 4 63.38 -15.57 26.64
N GLY A 5 64.06 -15.23 25.53
CA GLY A 5 63.53 -14.26 24.56
C GLY A 5 62.20 -14.68 23.91
N ALA A 6 61.93 -15.99 23.77
CA ALA A 6 60.63 -16.49 23.30
C ALA A 6 59.57 -16.48 24.41
N ILE A 7 59.99 -16.70 25.67
CA ILE A 7 59.14 -16.65 26.86
C ILE A 7 58.73 -15.20 27.16
N ASP A 8 59.67 -14.25 27.07
CA ASP A 8 59.43 -12.82 27.27
C ASP A 8 58.50 -12.27 26.18
N ALA A 9 58.64 -12.71 24.93
CA ALA A 9 57.71 -12.38 23.85
C ALA A 9 56.30 -12.97 24.10
N LEU A 10 56.20 -14.20 24.62
CA LEU A 10 54.93 -14.83 25.00
C LEU A 10 54.26 -14.06 26.16
N LEU A 11 55.03 -13.66 27.18
CA LEU A 11 54.55 -12.90 28.33
C LEU A 11 54.15 -11.47 27.97
N ALA A 12 54.88 -10.80 27.07
CA ALA A 12 54.50 -9.50 26.51
C ALA A 12 53.23 -9.57 25.64
N GLY A 13 52.99 -10.72 24.98
CA GLY A 13 51.75 -11.01 24.27
C GLY A 13 50.57 -11.45 25.16
N ALA A 14 50.82 -11.85 26.40
CA ALA A 14 49.84 -12.43 27.32
C ALA A 14 48.90 -11.38 27.94
N ARG A 15 48.08 -10.73 27.10
CA ARG A 15 46.99 -9.85 27.56
C ARG A 15 45.89 -10.67 28.23
N LYS A 16 45.36 -10.18 29.35
CA LYS A 16 44.13 -10.70 29.94
C LYS A 16 42.94 -10.31 29.05
N GLU A 17 42.35 -11.29 28.38
CA GLU A 17 41.20 -11.06 27.50
C GLU A 17 40.03 -10.38 28.25
N VAL A 18 39.36 -9.44 27.58
CA VAL A 18 38.17 -8.78 28.13
C VAL A 18 37.06 -9.83 28.31
N PRO A 19 36.44 -9.96 29.50
CA PRO A 19 35.33 -10.87 29.70
C PRO A 19 34.11 -10.37 28.92
N LEU A 20 33.52 -11.25 28.10
CA LEU A 20 32.31 -10.96 27.34
C LEU A 20 31.09 -11.52 28.09
N PRO A 21 29.92 -10.87 27.99
CA PRO A 21 28.66 -11.44 28.48
C PRO A 21 28.26 -12.69 27.68
N SER A 22 27.20 -13.38 28.10
CA SER A 22 26.70 -14.60 27.44
C SER A 22 26.27 -14.37 25.99
N ALA A 23 26.19 -15.44 25.18
CA ALA A 23 25.79 -15.35 23.78
C ALA A 23 24.37 -14.78 23.57
N GLU A 24 23.49 -14.98 24.56
CA GLU A 24 22.13 -14.47 24.58
C GLU A 24 22.09 -12.99 24.98
N GLU A 25 22.84 -12.57 26.00
CA GLU A 25 23.01 -11.14 26.34
C GLU A 25 23.64 -10.35 25.19
N ARG A 26 24.67 -10.90 24.50
CA ARG A 26 25.28 -10.26 23.31
C ARG A 26 24.23 -9.90 22.27
N ARG A 27 23.35 -10.87 21.99
CA ARG A 27 22.24 -10.73 21.05
C ARG A 27 21.22 -9.71 21.57
N ALA A 28 20.79 -9.84 22.82
CA ALA A 28 19.80 -8.93 23.43
C ALA A 28 20.28 -7.48 23.51
N LEU A 29 21.58 -7.24 23.73
CA LEU A 29 22.17 -5.90 23.72
C LEU A 29 22.20 -5.29 22.30
N ARG A 30 22.45 -6.10 21.25
CA ARG A 30 22.37 -5.63 19.86
C ARG A 30 20.91 -5.44 19.40
N ASP A 31 20.04 -6.40 19.68
CA ASP A 31 18.62 -6.39 19.33
C ASP A 31 17.88 -5.24 20.06
N GLY A 32 18.17 -5.00 21.34
CA GLY A 32 17.61 -3.87 22.10
C GLY A 32 18.03 -2.49 21.59
N LEU A 33 19.21 -2.39 20.97
CA LEU A 33 19.61 -1.19 20.21
C LEU A 33 19.03 -1.14 18.78
N ASN A 34 18.25 -2.14 18.37
CA ASN A 34 17.68 -2.30 17.02
C ASN A 34 18.73 -2.32 15.89
N LEU A 35 19.95 -2.79 16.19
CA LEU A 35 21.04 -2.88 15.22
C LEU A 35 21.06 -4.24 14.53
N SER A 36 21.16 -4.30 13.20
CA SER A 36 21.35 -5.59 12.51
C SER A 36 22.76 -6.14 12.71
N ARG A 37 22.92 -7.46 12.54
CA ARG A 37 24.25 -8.10 12.46
C ARG A 37 25.12 -7.51 11.35
N ALA A 38 24.53 -7.01 10.27
CA ALA A 38 25.27 -6.41 9.16
C ALA A 38 25.86 -5.04 9.53
N GLN A 39 25.08 -4.17 10.17
CA GLN A 39 25.56 -2.87 10.66
C GLN A 39 26.69 -3.04 11.71
N LEU A 40 26.52 -3.98 12.66
CA LEU A 40 27.56 -4.25 13.65
C LEU A 40 28.81 -4.88 13.03
N ALA A 41 28.65 -5.76 12.03
CA ALA A 41 29.78 -6.35 11.32
C ALA A 41 30.57 -5.32 10.51
N GLN A 42 29.87 -4.40 9.82
CA GLN A 42 30.48 -3.29 9.09
C GLN A 42 31.25 -2.34 10.01
N ALA A 43 30.71 -2.02 11.19
CA ALA A 43 31.38 -1.17 12.18
C ALA A 43 32.61 -1.82 12.85
N LEU A 44 32.76 -3.15 12.73
CA LEU A 44 33.85 -3.94 13.32
C LEU A 44 34.83 -4.51 12.28
N ASP A 45 34.64 -4.20 10.99
CA ASP A 45 35.38 -4.74 9.83
C ASP A 45 35.40 -6.28 9.77
N VAL A 46 34.22 -6.89 9.93
CA VAL A 46 34.02 -8.35 9.84
C VAL A 46 32.79 -8.71 8.99
N SER A 47 32.55 -10.01 8.75
CA SER A 47 31.33 -10.48 8.08
C SER A 47 30.13 -10.58 9.04
N PRO A 48 28.88 -10.43 8.55
CA PRO A 48 27.67 -10.63 9.36
C PRO A 48 27.55 -12.05 9.93
N SER A 49 28.13 -13.04 9.23
CA SER A 49 28.23 -14.44 9.68
C SER A 49 29.21 -14.62 10.84
N THR A 50 30.25 -13.79 10.93
CA THR A 50 31.19 -13.79 12.07
C THR A 50 30.49 -13.29 13.34
N VAL A 51 29.74 -12.18 13.26
CA VAL A 51 28.90 -11.67 14.36
C VAL A 51 27.82 -12.70 14.74
N GLY A 52 27.17 -13.33 13.77
CA GLY A 52 26.22 -14.41 14.01
C GLY A 52 26.81 -15.59 14.79
N GLY A 53 28.08 -15.91 14.54
CA GLY A 53 28.83 -16.91 15.32
C GLY A 53 29.08 -16.48 16.77
N TRP A 54 29.38 -15.19 17.02
CA TRP A 54 29.60 -14.68 18.38
C TRP A 54 28.33 -14.68 19.25
N GLU A 55 27.17 -14.56 18.61
CA GLU A 55 25.84 -14.69 19.22
C GLU A 55 25.30 -16.14 19.26
N SER A 56 26.10 -17.11 18.84
CA SER A 56 25.81 -18.55 18.94
C SER A 56 26.89 -19.31 19.73
N GLY A 57 27.65 -18.60 20.58
CA GLY A 57 28.61 -19.21 21.51
C GLY A 57 30.06 -19.34 21.02
N ARG A 58 30.41 -18.80 19.84
CA ARG A 58 31.82 -18.54 19.50
C ARG A 58 32.28 -17.26 20.22
N ASP A 59 33.58 -17.13 20.46
CA ASP A 59 34.18 -15.90 20.98
C ASP A 59 35.10 -15.23 19.93
N PRO A 60 35.15 -13.89 19.85
CA PRO A 60 36.20 -13.17 19.14
C PRO A 60 37.53 -13.19 19.90
N SER A 61 38.62 -13.00 19.18
CA SER A 61 39.98 -12.89 19.71
C SER A 61 40.68 -11.60 19.21
N GLY A 62 41.76 -11.21 19.89
CA GLY A 62 42.56 -10.04 19.52
C GLY A 62 41.81 -8.70 19.57
N GLU A 63 42.25 -7.73 18.78
CA GLU A 63 41.70 -6.36 18.74
C GLU A 63 40.18 -6.31 18.46
N VAL A 64 39.67 -7.26 17.68
CA VAL A 64 38.22 -7.38 17.38
C VAL A 64 37.42 -7.75 18.64
N ARG A 65 38.01 -8.52 19.58
CA ARG A 65 37.40 -8.78 20.90
C ARG A 65 37.29 -7.50 21.72
N GLU A 66 38.32 -6.67 21.73
CA GLU A 66 38.36 -5.39 22.45
C GLU A 66 37.28 -4.43 21.91
N LYS A 67 37.18 -4.28 20.58
CA LYS A 67 36.14 -3.47 19.91
C LYS A 67 34.71 -4.00 20.15
N TYR A 68 34.51 -5.31 20.11
CA TYR A 68 33.20 -5.93 20.36
C TYR A 68 32.77 -5.81 21.84
N ALA A 69 33.71 -5.92 22.79
CA ALA A 69 33.44 -5.67 24.20
C ALA A 69 33.01 -4.21 24.45
N TYR A 70 33.72 -3.25 23.87
CA TYR A 70 33.38 -1.82 23.94
C TYR A 70 31.98 -1.53 23.40
N PHE A 71 31.60 -2.14 22.27
CA PHE A 71 30.23 -2.05 21.75
C PHE A 71 29.18 -2.57 22.75
N LEU A 72 29.41 -3.72 23.38
CA LEU A 72 28.47 -4.33 24.32
C LEU A 72 28.33 -3.52 25.62
N GLU A 73 29.42 -2.92 26.09
CA GLU A 73 29.40 -2.02 27.25
C GLU A 73 28.62 -0.74 26.93
N GLY A 74 28.91 -0.09 25.79
CA GLY A 74 28.16 1.08 25.32
C GLY A 74 26.67 0.80 25.08
N ALA A 75 26.34 -0.40 24.57
CA ALA A 75 24.95 -0.84 24.41
C ALA A 75 24.23 -1.01 25.76
N ARG A 76 24.88 -1.64 26.73
CA ARG A 76 24.33 -1.79 28.09
C ARG A 76 24.10 -0.43 28.76
N ALA A 77 25.07 0.48 28.67
CA ALA A 77 24.95 1.83 29.22
C ALA A 77 23.80 2.63 28.57
N LYS A 78 23.67 2.57 27.23
CA LYS A 78 22.63 3.29 26.50
C LYS A 78 21.22 2.74 26.78
N LEU A 79 21.08 1.42 26.95
CA LEU A 79 19.81 0.79 27.34
C LEU A 79 19.44 1.10 28.80
N ALA A 80 20.41 1.15 29.71
CA ALA A 80 20.16 1.56 31.10
C ALA A 80 19.72 3.03 31.21
N ALA A 81 20.34 3.93 30.45
CA ALA A 81 19.92 5.34 30.38
C ALA A 81 18.49 5.49 29.84
N ALA A 82 18.14 4.76 28.78
CA ALA A 82 16.78 4.76 28.23
C ALA A 82 15.73 4.24 29.23
N ALA A 83 16.08 3.23 30.05
CA ALA A 83 15.20 2.70 31.09
C ALA A 83 14.96 3.71 32.24
N GLN A 84 16.01 4.45 32.64
CA GLN A 84 15.88 5.53 33.63
C GLN A 84 15.00 6.66 33.09
N GLU A 85 15.22 7.08 31.83
CA GLU A 85 14.40 8.08 31.14
C GLU A 85 12.91 7.69 30.96
N SER A 86 12.55 6.41 31.07
CA SER A 86 11.15 5.98 31.17
C SER A 86 10.63 5.99 32.62
N ALA A 87 11.41 5.52 33.59
CA ALA A 87 11.01 5.53 35.00
C ALA A 87 10.78 6.96 35.52
N ASP A 88 11.66 7.90 35.18
CA ASP A 88 11.54 9.32 35.53
C ASP A 88 10.36 10.03 34.84
N ARG A 89 9.65 9.36 33.92
CA ARG A 89 8.41 9.85 33.25
C ARG A 89 7.13 9.17 33.76
N GLU A 90 7.23 8.10 34.55
CA GLU A 90 6.08 7.39 35.12
C GLU A 90 5.83 7.72 36.60
N ALA A 91 6.69 8.53 37.22
CA ALA A 91 6.45 9.12 38.53
C ALA A 91 5.27 10.13 38.47
N PRO A 92 4.21 9.99 39.29
CA PRO A 92 3.12 10.95 39.36
C PRO A 92 3.51 12.22 40.12
N ASP A 93 3.09 13.39 39.64
CA ASP A 93 3.09 14.64 40.41
C ASP A 93 2.00 14.59 41.51
N GLU A 94 2.30 13.98 42.67
CA GLU A 94 1.42 13.97 43.86
C GLU A 94 1.35 15.34 44.58
N GLU A 95 1.27 16.46 43.85
CA GLU A 95 1.19 17.78 44.50
C GLU A 95 0.40 18.85 43.70
N HIS A 96 -0.90 18.59 43.43
CA HIS A 96 -1.97 19.60 43.51
C HIS A 96 -3.38 18.95 43.52
N SER A 97 -3.96 18.77 44.70
CA SER A 97 -5.34 18.30 44.88
C SER A 97 -5.98 18.94 46.13
N ALA A 98 -6.47 20.17 45.98
CA ALA A 98 -7.24 20.88 47.00
C ALA A 98 -8.30 21.79 46.33
N ASP A 99 -9.50 21.23 46.13
CA ASP A 99 -10.78 21.82 46.54
C ASP A 99 -11.94 21.16 45.79
N ALA A 100 -12.70 20.33 46.49
CA ALA A 100 -13.95 19.71 46.04
C ALA A 100 -14.93 19.65 47.22
N ASP A 101 -15.95 20.51 47.20
CA ASP A 101 -16.89 20.71 48.31
C ASP A 101 -18.18 19.86 48.11
N PRO A 102 -18.57 18.96 49.05
CA PRO A 102 -19.63 17.97 48.80
C PRO A 102 -20.94 18.17 49.60
N ALA A 103 -22.02 18.56 48.92
CA ALA A 103 -23.42 18.49 49.39
C ALA A 103 -24.38 18.41 48.18
N GLU A 104 -25.56 17.78 48.21
CA GLU A 104 -26.24 16.93 49.21
C GLU A 104 -27.20 15.92 48.51
N ARG A 105 -27.83 14.96 49.21
CA ARG A 105 -28.78 13.99 48.61
C ARG A 105 -30.03 13.69 49.47
N THR A 106 -31.22 14.03 48.97
CA THR A 106 -32.55 13.49 49.32
C THR A 106 -33.46 13.62 48.08
N LEU A 107 -34.35 12.72 47.61
CA LEU A 107 -35.13 11.54 48.09
C LEU A 107 -36.61 11.82 48.44
N ALA A 108 -37.48 10.85 48.08
CA ALA A 108 -38.96 10.79 48.13
C ALA A 108 -39.71 11.49 46.95
N ASP A 109 -40.83 11.00 46.40
CA ASP A 109 -41.59 9.73 46.58
C ASP A 109 -42.54 9.43 45.36
N GLY A 110 -43.12 8.22 45.26
CA GLY A 110 -44.41 7.97 44.57
C GLY A 110 -44.44 7.32 43.15
N PRO A 111 -45.10 6.15 42.95
CA PRO A 111 -45.30 5.47 41.63
C PRO A 111 -46.81 5.23 41.27
N PRO A 112 -47.21 4.27 40.38
CA PRO A 112 -47.15 4.30 38.91
C PRO A 112 -48.53 4.05 38.20
N ALA A 113 -48.58 4.04 36.86
CA ALA A 113 -49.76 3.62 36.05
C ALA A 113 -49.38 2.97 34.69
N GLU A 114 -50.34 2.32 34.02
CA GLU A 114 -50.17 1.23 33.02
C GLU A 114 -49.96 1.60 31.53
N GLU A 115 -49.58 0.57 30.74
CA GLU A 115 -49.54 0.49 29.26
C GLU A 115 -50.94 0.73 28.61
N PRO A 116 -51.07 1.07 27.30
CA PRO A 116 -51.05 0.01 26.27
C PRO A 116 -50.57 0.42 24.86
N ARG A 117 -50.43 -0.61 24.00
CA ARG A 117 -50.02 -0.54 22.57
C ARG A 117 -51.22 -0.51 21.60
N PRO A 118 -51.01 0.04 20.38
CA PRO A 118 -51.45 -0.57 19.12
C PRO A 118 -50.22 -0.93 18.24
N ARG A 119 -50.09 -2.09 17.57
CA ARG A 119 -50.92 -2.77 16.55
C ARG A 119 -50.96 -2.06 15.18
N SER A 120 -50.24 -2.64 14.21
CA SER A 120 -50.35 -2.38 12.76
C SER A 120 -51.47 -3.20 12.11
N PRO A 121 -51.96 -2.76 10.94
CA PRO A 121 -51.93 -3.53 9.68
C PRO A 121 -50.96 -2.84 8.66
N GLU A 122 -50.31 -3.48 7.67
CA GLU A 122 -50.80 -4.34 6.57
C GLU A 122 -51.73 -3.59 5.58
N GLN A 123 -51.55 -3.61 4.25
CA GLN A 123 -50.63 -4.31 3.35
C GLN A 123 -50.47 -3.50 2.03
N GLY A 124 -49.45 -3.81 1.21
CA GLY A 124 -49.30 -3.26 -0.16
C GLY A 124 -48.14 -3.90 -0.93
N ASP A 125 -48.42 -4.43 -2.12
CA ASP A 125 -47.48 -5.16 -2.99
C ASP A 125 -46.24 -4.32 -3.41
N SER A 126 -45.03 -4.88 -3.63
CA SER A 126 -44.65 -6.02 -4.50
C SER A 126 -44.93 -5.72 -6.00
N VAL A 127 -44.09 -6.02 -7.00
CA VAL A 127 -42.77 -6.67 -7.13
C VAL A 127 -42.02 -5.97 -8.29
N ALA A 128 -40.69 -6.02 -8.45
CA ALA A 128 -39.64 -6.79 -7.78
C ALA A 128 -38.26 -6.10 -7.95
N ALA A 129 -37.26 -6.55 -7.19
CA ALA A 129 -35.84 -6.26 -7.43
C ALA A 129 -35.09 -7.54 -7.87
N ARG A 130 -34.13 -7.42 -8.79
CA ARG A 130 -33.15 -8.47 -9.12
C ARG A 130 -31.72 -7.92 -9.07
N PRO A 131 -30.73 -8.76 -8.74
CA PRO A 131 -29.63 -8.29 -7.91
C PRO A 131 -28.39 -7.89 -8.70
N GLY A 132 -27.75 -6.79 -8.28
CA GLY A 132 -26.36 -6.49 -8.63
C GLY A 132 -25.40 -7.54 -8.07
N ALA A 133 -24.19 -7.56 -8.62
CA ALA A 133 -23.11 -8.45 -8.22
C ALA A 133 -21.74 -7.79 -8.42
N ASP A 134 -21.20 -7.22 -7.33
CA ASP A 134 -19.75 -7.14 -7.12
C ASP A 134 -19.27 -8.55 -6.73
N GLU A 135 -18.09 -9.07 -7.05
CA GLU A 135 -16.80 -8.66 -7.61
C GLU A 135 -16.31 -9.95 -8.34
N ASP A 136 -15.31 -9.97 -9.22
CA ASP A 136 -14.40 -8.92 -9.65
C ASP A 136 -15.03 -7.93 -10.64
N ASP A 137 -14.26 -6.89 -11.00
CA ASP A 137 -14.53 -5.98 -12.11
C ASP A 137 -14.34 -6.68 -13.47
N VAL A 138 -15.01 -7.82 -13.68
CA VAL A 138 -14.93 -8.67 -14.89
C VAL A 138 -16.32 -9.19 -15.27
N VAL A 139 -16.96 -8.55 -16.24
CA VAL A 139 -18.31 -8.90 -16.72
C VAL A 139 -18.22 -9.64 -18.06
N ALA A 140 -18.90 -10.78 -18.20
CA ALA A 140 -19.04 -11.44 -19.49
C ALA A 140 -20.09 -10.72 -20.35
N LEU A 141 -19.72 -10.35 -21.57
CA LEU A 141 -20.58 -9.60 -22.49
C LEU A 141 -21.58 -10.52 -23.20
N ALA A 142 -22.84 -10.10 -23.25
CA ALA A 142 -23.92 -10.87 -23.90
C ALA A 142 -23.78 -10.99 -25.43
N ALA A 143 -22.95 -10.14 -26.05
CA ALA A 143 -22.52 -10.21 -27.43
C ALA A 143 -21.09 -9.65 -27.55
N PRO A 144 -20.27 -10.07 -28.53
CA PRO A 144 -18.91 -9.57 -28.67
C PRO A 144 -18.86 -8.05 -28.92
N GLN A 145 -17.98 -7.32 -28.24
CA GLN A 145 -17.77 -5.88 -28.41
C GLN A 145 -16.29 -5.56 -28.68
N PRO A 146 -15.95 -4.48 -29.42
CA PRO A 146 -14.57 -4.17 -29.76
C PRO A 146 -13.72 -3.87 -28.52
N CYS A 147 -12.63 -4.63 -28.35
CA CYS A 147 -11.66 -4.49 -27.28
C CYS A 147 -11.00 -3.10 -27.26
N VAL A 148 -10.99 -2.41 -26.12
CA VAL A 148 -10.40 -1.05 -26.00
C VAL A 148 -8.88 -1.01 -26.16
N LEU A 149 -8.23 -2.17 -26.21
CA LEU A 149 -6.77 -2.30 -26.37
C LEU A 149 -6.34 -2.72 -27.79
N CYS A 150 -7.22 -3.34 -28.59
CA CYS A 150 -6.86 -3.88 -29.92
C CYS A 150 -7.97 -3.85 -30.99
N GLY A 151 -9.17 -3.38 -30.66
CA GLY A 151 -10.34 -3.28 -31.55
C GLY A 151 -11.01 -4.61 -31.93
N GLN A 152 -10.43 -5.76 -31.59
CA GLN A 152 -11.00 -7.08 -31.92
C GLN A 152 -12.18 -7.44 -30.99
N PRO A 153 -13.09 -8.34 -31.41
CA PRO A 153 -14.26 -8.69 -30.59
C PRO A 153 -13.87 -9.41 -29.28
N ALA A 154 -14.05 -8.73 -28.15
CA ALA A 154 -13.91 -9.28 -26.81
C ALA A 154 -15.25 -9.80 -26.28
N LEU A 155 -15.20 -10.89 -25.50
CA LEU A 155 -16.34 -11.49 -24.81
C LEU A 155 -16.44 -11.05 -23.33
N HIS A 156 -15.53 -10.20 -22.87
CA HIS A 156 -15.42 -9.78 -21.48
C HIS A 156 -15.20 -8.26 -21.40
N GLN A 157 -15.57 -7.69 -20.25
CA GLN A 157 -15.49 -6.27 -19.93
C GLN A 157 -14.83 -6.12 -18.57
N VAL A 158 -13.72 -5.39 -18.49
CA VAL A 158 -12.92 -5.22 -17.27
C VAL A 158 -12.95 -3.77 -16.83
N ALA A 159 -13.28 -3.50 -15.57
CA ALA A 159 -13.44 -2.15 -15.00
C ALA A 159 -14.28 -1.21 -15.90
N GLY A 160 -15.35 -1.73 -16.48
CA GLY A 160 -16.26 -1.01 -17.39
C GLY A 160 -15.90 -1.08 -18.90
N PHE A 161 -14.72 -1.57 -19.29
CA PHE A 161 -14.25 -1.53 -20.68
C PHE A 161 -14.15 -2.92 -21.34
N PRO A 162 -14.73 -3.15 -22.55
CA PRO A 162 -14.53 -4.41 -23.28
C PRO A 162 -13.05 -4.72 -23.51
N GLN A 163 -12.57 -5.88 -23.07
CA GLN A 163 -11.19 -6.34 -23.31
C GLN A 163 -11.01 -7.85 -23.09
N HIS A 164 -9.83 -8.35 -23.49
CA HIS A 164 -9.39 -9.70 -23.19
C HIS A 164 -8.99 -9.88 -21.72
N LEU A 165 -9.06 -11.13 -21.25
CA LEU A 165 -8.60 -11.51 -19.89
C LEU A 165 -7.14 -11.99 -19.89
N ASP A 166 -6.69 -12.60 -20.99
CA ASP A 166 -5.28 -12.91 -21.22
C ASP A 166 -4.65 -11.84 -22.15
N PRO A 167 -3.58 -11.14 -21.73
CA PRO A 167 -2.84 -10.22 -22.60
C PRO A 167 -2.32 -10.84 -23.90
N GLY A 168 -2.15 -12.16 -23.98
CA GLY A 168 -1.77 -12.90 -25.18
C GLY A 168 -2.86 -12.95 -26.26
N GLU A 169 -4.15 -12.87 -25.88
CA GLU A 169 -5.23 -12.67 -26.86
C GLU A 169 -5.20 -11.24 -27.43
N CYS A 170 -4.81 -10.27 -26.59
CA CYS A 170 -4.67 -8.85 -26.94
C CYS A 170 -3.42 -8.55 -27.80
N GLY A 171 -3.07 -9.43 -28.74
CA GLY A 171 -1.81 -9.35 -29.47
C GLY A 171 -1.65 -10.34 -30.62
N SER A 172 -2.73 -10.75 -31.31
CA SER A 172 -2.60 -11.62 -32.49
C SER A 172 -3.69 -11.41 -33.54
N ALA A 173 -3.35 -10.69 -34.62
CA ALA A 173 -4.15 -10.60 -35.84
C ALA A 173 -4.02 -11.89 -36.68
N GLY A 174 -4.61 -12.99 -36.18
CA GLY A 174 -4.86 -14.17 -37.01
C GLY A 174 -5.93 -13.86 -38.08
N PRO A 175 -5.76 -14.28 -39.34
CA PRO A 175 -6.71 -13.94 -40.39
C PRO A 175 -8.10 -14.54 -40.11
N ALA A 176 -9.14 -13.70 -40.18
CA ALA A 176 -10.50 -14.08 -39.86
C ALA A 176 -10.98 -15.26 -40.71
N ARG A 177 -11.34 -16.36 -40.06
CA ARG A 177 -12.01 -17.50 -40.69
C ARG A 177 -13.50 -17.17 -40.85
N PRO A 178 -14.08 -17.24 -42.05
CA PRO A 178 -15.49 -16.90 -42.24
C PRO A 178 -16.41 -17.82 -41.44
N GLU A 179 -17.43 -17.22 -40.85
CA GLU A 179 -18.40 -17.87 -39.96
C GLU A 179 -19.30 -18.85 -40.73
N ALA A 180 -19.52 -20.04 -40.16
CA ALA A 180 -20.36 -21.07 -40.76
C ALA A 180 -21.78 -21.04 -40.16
N PRO A 181 -22.85 -21.21 -40.96
CA PRO A 181 -24.22 -21.08 -40.48
C PRO A 181 -24.61 -22.18 -39.48
N ALA A 182 -25.55 -21.85 -38.59
CA ALA A 182 -25.94 -22.67 -37.45
C ALA A 182 -26.52 -24.06 -37.84
N PRO A 183 -26.26 -25.11 -37.04
CA PRO A 183 -26.73 -26.47 -37.32
C PRO A 183 -28.23 -26.65 -37.05
N GLN A 184 -28.87 -27.48 -37.88
CA GLN A 184 -30.23 -27.99 -37.66
C GLN A 184 -30.22 -29.28 -36.82
N PRO A 185 -31.33 -29.63 -36.13
CA PRO A 185 -31.37 -30.78 -35.23
C PRO A 185 -31.25 -32.14 -35.93
N GLU A 186 -30.80 -33.15 -35.17
CA GLU A 186 -30.30 -34.43 -35.65
C GLU A 186 -31.38 -35.44 -36.10
N THR A 187 -31.03 -36.34 -37.03
CA THR A 187 -31.72 -37.62 -37.24
C THR A 187 -30.76 -38.81 -37.38
N SER A 188 -30.57 -39.51 -36.25
CA SER A 188 -30.62 -40.98 -36.17
C SER A 188 -29.56 -41.89 -36.86
N ALA A 189 -28.73 -42.49 -35.99
CA ALA A 189 -28.44 -43.94 -35.95
C ALA A 189 -27.34 -44.52 -36.91
N PRO A 190 -26.76 -45.73 -36.64
CA PRO A 190 -25.29 -45.83 -36.65
C PRO A 190 -24.64 -47.15 -37.17
N ARG A 191 -23.31 -47.24 -36.99
CA ARG A 191 -22.44 -48.45 -36.77
C ARG A 191 -21.85 -49.26 -37.95
N HIS A 192 -20.54 -49.54 -37.79
CA HIS A 192 -19.73 -50.65 -38.35
C HIS A 192 -19.48 -50.64 -39.89
N ALA A 193 -18.40 -51.21 -40.47
CA ALA A 193 -17.29 -52.03 -39.94
C ALA A 193 -15.93 -51.75 -40.65
N ARG A 194 -14.86 -52.44 -40.23
CA ARG A 194 -13.49 -52.38 -40.79
C ARG A 194 -13.39 -53.06 -42.17
N ASN A 195 -12.45 -52.65 -43.06
CA ASN A 195 -11.12 -53.30 -43.19
C ASN A 195 -10.21 -52.69 -44.30
N GLU A 196 -8.97 -53.17 -44.30
CA GLU A 196 -7.73 -52.69 -44.95
C GLU A 196 -7.46 -53.38 -46.34
N PRO A 197 -6.26 -53.31 -46.97
CA PRO A 197 -5.97 -52.59 -48.23
C PRO A 197 -5.74 -53.51 -49.47
N PRO A 198 -5.14 -53.02 -50.58
CA PRO A 198 -3.69 -53.30 -50.77
C PRO A 198 -2.82 -52.26 -51.53
N ALA A 199 -1.59 -52.10 -51.02
CA ALA A 199 -0.24 -52.02 -51.65
C ALA A 199 0.08 -51.44 -53.06
N ALA A 200 1.33 -50.91 -53.13
CA ALA A 200 2.28 -50.86 -54.26
C ALA A 200 2.10 -49.81 -55.39
N ASP A 201 3.15 -49.19 -55.96
CA ASP A 201 4.57 -49.04 -55.55
C ASP A 201 5.32 -47.94 -56.36
N ALA A 202 6.45 -47.44 -55.81
CA ALA A 202 7.60 -46.75 -56.49
C ALA A 202 7.35 -45.52 -57.41
N GLU A 203 8.28 -44.58 -57.68
CA GLU A 203 9.55 -44.06 -57.10
C GLU A 203 9.66 -42.57 -57.62
N VAL A 204 10.55 -41.64 -57.23
CA VAL A 204 12.02 -41.61 -57.07
C VAL A 204 12.41 -40.37 -56.22
N ALA A 205 13.36 -40.48 -55.27
CA ALA A 205 14.23 -39.37 -54.82
C ALA A 205 15.43 -39.86 -53.97
N VAL A 206 16.62 -39.23 -54.12
CA VAL A 206 17.94 -39.75 -53.71
C VAL A 206 18.88 -38.56 -53.43
N LYS A 207 19.76 -38.43 -52.41
CA LYS A 207 20.27 -39.22 -51.24
C LYS A 207 20.63 -38.18 -50.12
N ARG A 208 21.14 -38.42 -48.89
CA ARG A 208 21.98 -39.42 -48.16
C ARG A 208 21.37 -39.62 -46.73
N GLY A 209 21.91 -40.29 -45.69
CA GLY A 209 23.23 -40.90 -45.38
C GLY A 209 24.02 -40.06 -44.34
N ALA A 210 24.53 -40.56 -43.20
CA ALA A 210 24.63 -41.92 -42.64
C ALA A 210 24.78 -41.88 -41.08
N GLY A 211 24.86 -42.97 -40.29
CA GLY A 211 24.94 -44.40 -40.60
C GLY A 211 24.70 -45.28 -39.34
N LYS A 212 24.65 -46.62 -39.50
CA LYS A 212 24.20 -47.57 -38.44
C LYS A 212 25.33 -48.28 -37.68
N ARG A 213 24.96 -48.68 -36.45
CA ARG A 213 25.44 -49.77 -35.58
C ARG A 213 26.25 -50.92 -36.22
N GLY A 214 27.19 -51.48 -35.45
CA GLY A 214 27.73 -52.84 -35.57
C GLY A 214 28.28 -53.34 -34.22
N GLY A 215 28.32 -54.66 -34.01
CA GLY A 215 29.03 -55.33 -32.88
C GLY A 215 30.07 -56.32 -33.43
N PRO A 216 30.45 -57.43 -32.74
CA PRO A 216 30.05 -57.88 -31.39
C PRO A 216 31.20 -58.48 -30.52
N ALA A 217 30.82 -59.08 -29.37
CA ALA A 217 31.43 -60.26 -28.70
C ALA A 217 32.76 -60.19 -27.89
N ALA A 218 32.61 -60.49 -26.58
CA ALA A 218 33.38 -61.44 -25.75
C ALA A 218 34.87 -61.22 -25.32
N GLY A 219 35.10 -61.33 -24.00
CA GLY A 219 36.31 -61.96 -23.42
C GLY A 219 37.08 -61.18 -22.34
N GLY A 220 36.94 -61.56 -21.06
CA GLY A 220 37.82 -61.09 -19.96
C GLY A 220 37.16 -61.07 -18.57
N ALA A 221 37.73 -61.78 -17.60
CA ALA A 221 37.29 -61.78 -16.19
C ALA A 221 38.02 -60.67 -15.38
N THR A 222 37.58 -60.20 -14.21
CA THR A 222 37.34 -60.96 -12.97
C THR A 222 36.61 -60.16 -11.87
N ARG A 223 35.89 -60.88 -10.97
CA ARG A 223 35.66 -60.64 -9.50
C ARG A 223 35.14 -59.25 -9.02
N GLY A 224 34.15 -59.13 -8.12
CA GLY A 224 33.23 -60.13 -7.54
C GLY A 224 32.92 -59.91 -6.04
N GLY A 225 31.63 -59.75 -5.71
CA GLY A 225 31.09 -59.71 -4.33
C GLY A 225 31.05 -58.30 -3.68
N ALA A 226 30.16 -58.02 -2.71
CA ALA A 226 29.01 -58.79 -2.23
C ALA A 226 28.00 -57.88 -1.50
N ALA A 227 26.74 -58.33 -1.35
CA ALA A 227 25.79 -57.75 -0.39
C ALA A 227 26.02 -58.30 1.03
N PRO A 228 25.68 -57.53 2.08
CA PRO A 228 24.38 -57.71 2.76
C PRO A 228 23.60 -56.37 2.86
N GLY A 229 22.37 -56.30 3.37
CA GLY A 229 21.53 -57.36 3.94
C GLY A 229 20.96 -56.99 5.33
N GLY A 230 19.84 -56.25 5.35
CA GLY A 230 18.91 -56.18 6.48
C GLY A 230 19.31 -55.37 7.73
N ALA A 231 18.84 -54.13 7.82
CA ALA A 231 18.61 -53.45 9.09
C ALA A 231 17.44 -52.47 8.96
N ALA A 232 16.48 -52.51 9.90
CA ALA A 232 15.31 -51.64 9.87
C ALA A 232 15.56 -50.31 10.60
N ARG A 233 14.96 -49.21 10.11
CA ARG A 233 14.62 -48.02 10.89
C ARG A 233 13.48 -47.27 10.20
N GLY A 234 12.37 -47.07 10.91
CA GLY A 234 11.28 -46.21 10.48
C GLY A 234 11.63 -44.74 10.69
N GLY A 235 10.99 -43.85 9.93
CA GLY A 235 11.27 -42.42 9.96
C GLY A 235 10.45 -41.64 8.93
N ALA A 236 9.13 -41.83 8.93
CA ALA A 236 8.25 -41.04 8.08
C ALA A 236 8.22 -39.58 8.57
N ALA A 237 8.84 -38.68 7.81
CA ALA A 237 8.69 -37.25 8.05
C ALA A 237 7.24 -36.84 7.74
N PRO A 238 6.54 -36.12 8.63
CA PRO A 238 5.19 -35.66 8.35
C PRO A 238 5.24 -34.59 7.26
N GLY A 239 4.62 -34.87 6.11
CA GLY A 239 4.35 -33.83 5.12
C GLY A 239 3.47 -32.76 5.77
N GLY A 240 3.93 -31.51 5.74
CA GLY A 240 3.20 -30.38 6.29
C GLY A 240 1.93 -30.14 5.50
N ALA A 241 0.82 -30.73 5.95
CA ALA A 241 -0.49 -30.52 5.35
C ALA A 241 -0.83 -29.02 5.42
N SER A 242 -1.03 -28.40 4.26
CA SER A 242 -1.53 -27.04 4.16
C SER A 242 -2.90 -26.99 4.83
N ARG A 243 -2.96 -26.39 6.03
CA ARG A 243 -4.24 -26.14 6.70
C ARG A 243 -5.09 -25.27 5.78
N GLY A 244 -6.23 -25.82 5.35
CA GLY A 244 -7.20 -25.06 4.56
C GLY A 244 -7.60 -23.81 5.30
N VAL A 245 -7.53 -22.66 4.62
CA VAL A 245 -7.87 -21.36 5.20
C VAL A 245 -9.35 -21.38 5.57
N LYS A 246 -9.68 -21.02 6.81
CA LYS A 246 -11.09 -20.87 7.20
C LYS A 246 -11.71 -19.74 6.39
N VAL A 247 -12.95 -19.92 5.97
CA VAL A 247 -13.73 -18.87 5.31
C VAL A 247 -15.05 -18.66 6.04
N VAL A 248 -15.45 -17.40 6.14
CA VAL A 248 -16.73 -16.97 6.71
C VAL A 248 -17.58 -16.28 5.65
N PRO A 249 -18.90 -16.55 5.61
CA PRO A 249 -19.80 -15.83 4.72
C PRO A 249 -20.00 -14.39 5.22
N VAL A 250 -19.75 -13.42 4.34
CA VAL A 250 -20.05 -12.00 4.52
C VAL A 250 -20.88 -11.57 3.32
N GLY A 251 -22.17 -11.34 3.53
CA GLY A 251 -23.15 -11.21 2.44
C GLY A 251 -23.17 -12.47 1.57
N ARG A 252 -22.85 -12.33 0.28
CA ARG A 252 -22.72 -13.45 -0.67
C ARG A 252 -21.29 -14.01 -0.81
N ARG A 253 -20.31 -13.44 -0.10
CA ARG A 253 -18.87 -13.68 -0.34
C ARG A 253 -18.22 -14.45 0.80
N LEU A 254 -17.15 -15.20 0.48
CA LEU A 254 -16.37 -15.96 1.44
C LEU A 254 -15.07 -15.19 1.77
N LYS A 255 -15.05 -14.45 2.87
CA LYS A 255 -13.80 -13.84 3.37
C LYS A 255 -12.99 -14.86 4.13
N THR A 256 -11.66 -14.84 3.97
CA THR A 256 -10.73 -15.62 4.81
C THR A 256 -10.85 -15.14 6.26
N ALA A 257 -11.15 -16.05 7.18
CA ALA A 257 -11.60 -15.73 8.54
C ALA A 257 -10.50 -15.22 9.48
N ASP A 258 -9.23 -15.33 9.07
CA ASP A 258 -8.06 -15.19 9.94
C ASP A 258 -7.35 -13.81 9.77
N THR A 259 -8.12 -12.74 9.61
CA THR A 259 -7.69 -11.37 9.94
C THR A 259 -8.56 -10.87 11.10
N PRO A 260 -8.02 -10.72 12.32
CA PRO A 260 -8.80 -10.23 13.46
C PRO A 260 -9.35 -8.83 13.19
N ASP A 261 -10.60 -8.57 13.58
CA ASP A 261 -11.18 -7.22 13.55
C ASP A 261 -10.63 -6.37 14.70
N LEU A 262 -9.35 -6.00 14.60
CA LEU A 262 -8.63 -5.22 15.61
C LEU A 262 -9.28 -3.85 15.85
N VAL A 263 -9.88 -3.27 14.80
CA VAL A 263 -10.59 -1.98 14.90
C VAL A 263 -11.86 -2.15 15.73
N GLY A 264 -12.78 -3.04 15.34
CA GLY A 264 -14.00 -3.30 16.10
C GLY A 264 -13.73 -3.79 17.53
N SER A 265 -12.71 -4.63 17.70
CA SER A 265 -12.26 -5.10 19.03
C SER A 265 -11.75 -3.98 19.91
N ALA A 266 -10.97 -3.04 19.36
CA ALA A 266 -10.48 -1.87 20.10
C ALA A 266 -11.63 -0.93 20.48
N VAL A 267 -12.55 -0.65 19.56
CA VAL A 267 -13.72 0.21 19.81
C VAL A 267 -14.61 -0.36 20.90
N ALA A 268 -15.02 -1.63 20.77
CA ALA A 268 -15.84 -2.31 21.78
C ALA A 268 -15.14 -2.36 23.16
N ALA A 269 -13.84 -2.65 23.20
CA ALA A 269 -13.07 -2.71 24.45
C ALA A 269 -12.87 -1.32 25.11
N VAL A 270 -12.92 -0.22 24.35
CA VAL A 270 -12.83 1.13 24.91
C VAL A 270 -14.22 1.65 25.33
N LEU A 271 -15.26 1.45 24.53
CA LEU A 271 -16.65 1.77 24.91
C LEU A 271 -17.05 1.08 26.23
N ALA A 272 -16.71 -0.19 26.39
CA ALA A 272 -16.96 -0.95 27.63
C ALA A 272 -16.20 -0.40 28.86
N ARG A 273 -15.01 0.21 28.67
CA ARG A 273 -14.23 0.84 29.75
C ARG A 273 -14.72 2.22 30.14
N HIS A 274 -15.47 2.88 29.26
CA HIS A 274 -16.09 4.18 29.49
C HIS A 274 -17.61 4.06 29.74
N GLU A 275 -18.10 2.87 30.08
CA GLU A 275 -19.51 2.58 30.42
C GLU A 275 -20.53 3.03 29.34
N GLY A 276 -20.08 3.18 28.09
CA GLY A 276 -20.89 3.68 26.98
C GLY A 276 -20.81 5.20 26.73
N ASP A 277 -19.98 5.96 27.45
CA ASP A 277 -19.63 7.35 27.09
C ASP A 277 -18.89 7.36 25.75
N VAL A 278 -19.67 7.62 24.70
CA VAL A 278 -19.26 7.76 23.30
C VAL A 278 -18.17 8.81 23.12
N GLU A 279 -18.26 9.96 23.81
CA GLU A 279 -17.27 11.02 23.63
C GLU A 279 -15.94 10.67 24.32
N ALA A 280 -15.97 10.15 25.56
CA ALA A 280 -14.75 9.73 26.25
C ALA A 280 -14.07 8.56 25.53
N ALA A 281 -14.87 7.60 25.03
CA ALA A 281 -14.36 6.49 24.23
C ALA A 281 -13.69 6.98 22.94
N THR A 282 -14.34 7.87 22.17
CA THR A 282 -13.74 8.48 20.96
C THR A 282 -12.46 9.25 21.30
N ARG A 283 -12.46 10.09 22.35
CA ARG A 283 -11.26 10.81 22.81
C ARG A 283 -10.12 9.85 23.20
N ALA A 284 -10.41 8.70 23.80
CA ALA A 284 -9.41 7.69 24.16
C ALA A 284 -8.89 6.91 22.93
N LEU A 285 -9.78 6.51 22.02
CA LEU A 285 -9.44 5.86 20.74
C LEU A 285 -8.57 6.76 19.85
N VAL A 286 -8.96 8.03 19.69
CA VAL A 286 -8.21 9.01 18.91
C VAL A 286 -6.80 9.27 19.49
N LYS A 287 -6.60 9.14 20.82
CA LYS A 287 -5.25 9.19 21.43
C LYS A 287 -4.42 7.97 21.06
N ARG A 288 -5.00 6.77 21.03
CA ARG A 288 -4.30 5.51 20.70
C ARG A 288 -4.15 5.21 19.20
N ALA A 289 -4.79 5.97 18.33
CA ALA A 289 -4.85 5.71 16.90
C ALA A 289 -3.50 5.58 16.15
N ILE A 290 -2.36 5.98 16.74
CA ILE A 290 -1.01 5.73 16.19
C ILE A 290 -0.54 4.30 16.51
N PRO A 291 -0.32 3.89 17.79
CA PRO A 291 0.10 2.52 18.11
C PRO A 291 -0.91 1.47 17.65
N ASP A 292 -2.22 1.74 17.70
CA ASP A 292 -3.22 0.80 17.17
C ASP A 292 -3.15 0.67 15.63
N ALA A 293 -2.72 1.71 14.91
CA ALA A 293 -2.46 1.63 13.47
C ALA A 293 -1.16 0.87 13.15
N MET A 294 -0.10 1.04 13.96
CA MET A 294 1.13 0.25 13.82
C MET A 294 0.87 -1.25 14.09
N ALA A 295 0.11 -1.58 15.14
CA ALA A 295 -0.30 -2.94 15.43
C ALA A 295 -1.13 -3.56 14.29
N LEU A 296 -2.04 -2.81 13.68
CA LEU A 296 -2.80 -3.26 12.50
C LEU A 296 -1.93 -3.42 11.25
N LEU A 297 -0.92 -2.55 11.06
CA LEU A 297 0.04 -2.68 9.96
C LEU A 297 0.87 -3.97 10.11
N ASP A 298 1.37 -4.26 11.31
CA ASP A 298 2.15 -5.47 11.54
C ASP A 298 1.30 -6.75 11.47
N GLU A 299 0.07 -6.75 12.00
CA GLU A 299 -0.85 -7.88 11.83
C GLU A 299 -1.11 -8.16 10.34
N THR A 300 -1.47 -7.13 9.58
CA THR A 300 -1.76 -7.29 8.14
C THR A 300 -0.51 -7.66 7.32
N ARG A 301 0.69 -7.30 7.76
CA ARG A 301 1.97 -7.69 7.15
C ARG A 301 2.44 -9.11 7.50
N LYS A 302 1.84 -9.82 8.46
CA LYS A 302 2.20 -11.23 8.72
C LYS A 302 2.04 -12.09 7.47
N GLY A 303 3.06 -12.90 7.19
CA GLY A 303 3.15 -13.69 5.94
C GLY A 303 3.34 -12.86 4.67
N GLY A 304 3.69 -11.57 4.77
CA GLY A 304 4.06 -10.73 3.64
C GLY A 304 5.36 -11.18 2.99
N ARG A 305 5.54 -10.85 1.70
CA ARG A 305 6.75 -11.19 0.92
C ARG A 305 7.95 -10.27 1.17
N TYR A 306 7.75 -9.16 1.88
CA TYR A 306 8.73 -8.09 2.02
C TYR A 306 8.80 -7.60 3.47
N ASP A 307 10.01 -7.67 4.02
CA ASP A 307 10.36 -6.92 5.23
C ASP A 307 10.51 -5.44 4.88
N VAL A 308 9.97 -4.59 5.75
CA VAL A 308 10.07 -3.14 5.64
C VAL A 308 11.30 -2.72 6.41
N ILE A 309 12.24 -2.05 5.75
CA ILE A 309 13.29 -1.32 6.47
C ILE A 309 12.60 -0.12 7.12
N ALA A 310 12.40 -0.21 8.44
CA ALA A 310 11.68 0.80 9.22
C ALA A 310 12.44 2.13 9.36
N HIS A 311 13.78 2.05 9.42
CA HIS A 311 14.68 3.19 9.53
C HIS A 311 15.82 3.08 8.49
N PRO A 312 15.53 3.30 7.19
CA PRO A 312 16.57 3.32 6.17
C PRO A 312 17.46 4.56 6.34
N TRP A 313 18.67 4.51 5.80
CA TRP A 313 19.39 5.74 5.53
C TRP A 313 18.62 6.54 4.46
N LEU A 314 18.38 7.82 4.72
CA LEU A 314 17.75 8.76 3.79
C LEU A 314 18.77 9.78 3.28
N PRO A 315 18.75 10.16 1.99
CA PRO A 315 19.60 11.21 1.43
C PRO A 315 19.25 12.58 2.01
N GLU A 316 20.15 13.55 1.87
CA GLU A 316 20.03 14.88 2.50
C GLU A 316 18.82 15.69 2.00
N ILE A 317 18.41 15.47 0.74
CA ILE A 317 17.20 16.06 0.14
C ILE A 317 15.90 15.69 0.87
N LEU A 318 15.91 14.57 1.62
CA LEU A 318 14.79 14.03 2.40
C LEU A 318 14.92 14.33 3.91
N ARG A 319 15.78 15.29 4.28
CA ARG A 319 16.01 15.74 5.67
C ARG A 319 15.70 17.22 5.78
N LYS A 320 15.06 17.62 6.89
CA LYS A 320 14.76 19.03 7.13
C LYS A 320 16.04 19.83 7.33
N GLN A 321 16.14 20.96 6.63
CA GLN A 321 17.33 21.84 6.71
C GLN A 321 17.41 22.63 8.04
N SER A 322 16.32 22.64 8.83
CA SER A 322 16.32 23.06 10.24
C SER A 322 15.14 22.45 10.99
N ALA A 323 15.10 22.57 12.32
CA ALA A 323 14.04 22.00 13.17
C ALA A 323 12.61 22.53 12.89
N ARG A 324 12.46 23.59 12.08
CA ARG A 324 11.17 24.09 11.56
C ARG A 324 11.16 24.29 10.04
N GLY A 325 12.23 23.92 9.34
CA GLY A 325 12.33 24.00 7.89
C GLY A 325 11.65 22.82 7.21
N SER A 326 11.44 22.93 5.91
CA SER A 326 11.19 21.76 5.06
C SER A 326 12.50 21.01 4.78
N ASP A 327 12.33 19.79 4.30
CA ASP A 327 13.23 19.12 3.36
C ASP A 327 13.15 19.78 1.95
N GLN A 328 13.70 19.13 0.91
CA GLN A 328 13.74 19.67 -0.46
C GLN A 328 12.64 19.10 -1.37
N ILE A 329 11.72 18.27 -0.88
CA ILE A 329 10.78 17.52 -1.73
C ILE A 329 9.52 18.34 -2.00
N TRP A 330 9.26 18.56 -3.29
CA TRP A 330 8.06 19.22 -3.77
C TRP A 330 6.92 18.20 -3.97
N GLU A 331 5.98 18.18 -3.01
CA GLU A 331 4.83 17.25 -3.03
C GLU A 331 3.78 17.57 -4.12
N ALA A 332 3.90 18.68 -4.85
CA ALA A 332 2.94 19.14 -5.87
C ALA A 332 1.51 19.38 -5.35
N ARG A 333 1.38 20.05 -4.20
CA ARG A 333 0.07 20.34 -3.56
C ARG A 333 -0.82 21.27 -4.42
N PRO A 334 -2.07 20.88 -4.73
CA PRO A 334 -3.03 21.74 -5.42
C PRO A 334 -3.45 22.96 -4.57
N LYS A 335 -3.41 24.12 -5.20
CA LYS A 335 -3.89 25.41 -4.70
C LYS A 335 -4.35 26.29 -5.88
N TRP A 336 -5.06 25.68 -6.83
CA TRP A 336 -5.46 26.29 -8.09
C TRP A 336 -6.91 26.77 -8.05
N SER A 337 -7.18 27.88 -8.74
CA SER A 337 -8.51 28.43 -9.01
C SER A 337 -8.50 28.97 -10.44
N ARG A 338 -9.58 28.73 -11.19
CA ARG A 338 -9.76 29.27 -12.54
C ARG A 338 -9.70 30.80 -12.53
N HIS A 339 -8.93 31.40 -13.44
CA HIS A 339 -8.72 32.84 -13.51
C HIS A 339 -9.96 33.61 -14.00
N GLU A 340 -10.65 33.11 -15.03
CA GLU A 340 -11.84 33.72 -15.62
C GLU A 340 -13.01 32.74 -15.78
N LEU A 341 -14.22 33.19 -15.52
CA LEU A 341 -15.48 32.49 -15.81
C LEU A 341 -16.17 33.15 -17.02
N PRO A 342 -16.96 32.39 -17.82
CA PRO A 342 -17.81 32.99 -18.85
C PRO A 342 -18.79 34.03 -18.27
N PRO A 343 -19.27 35.01 -19.04
CA PRO A 343 -20.26 35.98 -18.56
C PRO A 343 -21.56 35.33 -18.06
N GLY A 344 -22.11 35.86 -16.97
CA GLY A 344 -23.35 35.39 -16.32
C GLY A 344 -23.17 35.09 -14.83
N GLU A 345 -24.25 34.66 -14.18
CA GLU A 345 -24.23 34.08 -12.83
C GLU A 345 -24.10 32.55 -12.92
N HIS A 346 -23.14 31.99 -12.18
CA HIS A 346 -22.86 30.54 -12.15
C HIS A 346 -23.06 29.99 -10.74
N GLU A 347 -23.75 28.86 -10.63
CA GLU A 347 -23.84 28.09 -9.39
C GLU A 347 -22.71 27.06 -9.32
N VAL A 348 -21.83 27.23 -8.33
CA VAL A 348 -20.64 26.41 -8.10
C VAL A 348 -20.91 25.45 -6.95
N THR A 349 -20.78 24.15 -7.21
CA THR A 349 -20.78 23.14 -6.13
C THR A 349 -19.34 22.87 -5.68
N ALA A 350 -19.09 22.99 -4.38
CA ALA A 350 -17.88 22.48 -3.74
C ALA A 350 -18.08 21.01 -3.32
N LEU A 351 -17.18 20.13 -3.74
CA LEU A 351 -17.19 18.69 -3.45
C LEU A 351 -16.04 18.33 -2.51
N ASP A 352 -16.32 17.45 -1.55
CA ASP A 352 -15.35 16.91 -0.58
C ASP A 352 -15.07 15.43 -0.91
N ILE A 353 -13.82 15.10 -1.22
CA ILE A 353 -13.42 13.76 -1.65
C ILE A 353 -13.20 12.84 -0.44
N ASN A 354 -14.09 11.86 -0.28
CA ASN A 354 -14.07 10.95 0.85
C ASN A 354 -12.74 10.19 0.99
N GLY A 355 -12.06 10.38 2.13
CA GLY A 355 -10.95 9.52 2.54
C GLY A 355 -9.68 9.63 1.68
N ALA A 356 -9.36 10.81 1.14
CA ALA A 356 -8.22 11.02 0.24
C ALA A 356 -6.91 10.31 0.66
N TYR A 357 -6.48 10.43 1.92
CA TYR A 357 -5.30 9.73 2.44
C TYR A 357 -5.45 8.20 2.51
N LEU A 358 -6.64 7.69 2.84
CA LEU A 358 -6.93 6.25 2.83
C LEU A 358 -6.86 5.67 1.41
N SER A 359 -7.35 6.40 0.41
CA SER A 359 -7.16 6.06 -1.01
C SER A 359 -5.67 6.10 -1.40
N ALA A 360 -4.95 7.11 -0.94
CA ALA A 360 -3.54 7.33 -1.26
C ALA A 360 -2.55 6.32 -0.66
N LEU A 361 -2.97 5.51 0.33
CA LEU A 361 -2.18 4.35 0.80
C LEU A 361 -1.93 3.33 -0.32
N LYS A 362 -2.76 3.32 -1.38
CA LYS A 362 -2.49 2.59 -2.62
C LYS A 362 -1.57 3.42 -3.52
N THR A 363 -0.27 3.35 -3.23
CA THR A 363 0.79 3.93 -4.06
C THR A 363 2.03 3.05 -4.10
N HIS A 364 2.89 3.23 -5.10
CA HIS A 364 4.12 2.46 -5.24
C HIS A 364 5.16 2.91 -4.20
N LEU A 365 5.37 2.10 -3.15
CA LEU A 365 6.29 2.45 -2.07
C LEU A 365 7.66 1.76 -2.22
N PRO A 366 8.79 2.47 -2.02
CA PRO A 366 10.13 1.89 -2.01
C PRO A 366 10.28 0.93 -0.82
N ILE A 367 10.67 -0.32 -1.08
CA ILE A 367 10.75 -1.37 -0.04
C ILE A 367 12.04 -1.18 0.78
N GLY A 368 13.18 -1.14 0.10
CA GLY A 368 14.51 -1.00 0.69
C GLY A 368 15.03 0.44 0.73
N GLN A 369 16.28 0.59 1.16
CA GLN A 369 17.03 1.86 1.13
C GLN A 369 17.10 2.43 -0.30
N LEU A 370 16.99 3.75 -0.42
CA LEU A 370 17.08 4.45 -1.71
C LEU A 370 18.53 4.44 -2.22
N GLU A 371 18.70 4.06 -3.47
CA GLU A 371 19.95 4.12 -4.23
C GLU A 371 19.91 5.34 -5.16
N HIS A 372 21.05 5.99 -5.35
CA HIS A 372 21.22 7.10 -6.29
C HIS A 372 21.46 6.59 -7.71
N ALA A 373 20.83 7.23 -8.69
CA ALA A 373 21.09 7.05 -10.11
C ALA A 373 21.00 8.40 -10.83
N THR A 374 21.81 8.59 -11.86
CA THR A 374 21.77 9.75 -12.75
C THR A 374 21.30 9.34 -14.15
N GLY A 375 20.71 10.27 -14.89
CA GLY A 375 20.24 10.06 -16.26
C GLY A 375 18.72 10.22 -16.43
N ASP A 376 18.31 10.07 -17.68
CA ASP A 376 17.03 10.50 -18.28
C ASP A 376 15.91 9.46 -18.27
N HIS A 377 16.08 8.34 -17.55
CA HIS A 377 15.21 7.16 -17.67
C HIS A 377 14.40 6.87 -16.40
N HIS A 378 13.14 6.44 -16.60
CA HIS A 378 12.25 5.99 -15.52
C HIS A 378 12.12 4.46 -15.48
N ASP A 379 12.52 3.83 -14.36
CA ASP A 379 12.21 2.41 -14.12
C ASP A 379 10.89 2.27 -13.34
N ARG A 380 9.85 1.85 -14.05
CA ARG A 380 8.50 1.59 -13.52
C ARG A 380 8.44 0.54 -12.39
N ARG A 381 9.50 -0.24 -12.14
CA ARG A 381 9.62 -1.20 -11.03
C ARG A 381 10.22 -0.60 -9.75
N ARG A 382 10.75 0.62 -9.83
CA ARG A 382 11.30 1.37 -8.71
C ARG A 382 10.32 2.47 -8.27
N ALA A 383 10.60 3.07 -7.12
CA ALA A 383 9.92 4.26 -6.63
C ALA A 383 10.85 5.07 -5.73
N GLY A 384 10.58 6.37 -5.60
CA GLY A 384 11.30 7.28 -4.71
C GLY A 384 11.08 8.74 -5.10
N VAL A 385 12.17 9.50 -5.18
CA VAL A 385 12.17 10.93 -5.55
C VAL A 385 13.12 11.21 -6.71
N HIS A 386 12.81 12.21 -7.53
CA HIS A 386 13.45 12.47 -8.82
C HIS A 386 13.67 13.97 -9.01
N LEU A 387 14.87 14.38 -9.41
CA LEU A 387 15.13 15.75 -9.84
C LEU A 387 14.74 15.86 -11.31
N ILE A 388 13.74 16.70 -11.61
CA ILE A 388 13.25 16.89 -12.97
C ILE A 388 13.22 18.36 -13.37
N THR A 389 13.39 18.66 -14.66
CA THR A 389 12.79 19.86 -15.25
C THR A 389 11.35 19.53 -15.61
N PRO A 390 10.33 20.18 -15.01
CA PRO A 390 8.96 19.97 -15.41
C PRO A 390 8.70 20.60 -16.79
N PRO A 391 7.79 20.03 -17.59
CA PRO A 391 7.41 20.61 -18.88
C PRO A 391 6.65 21.93 -18.70
N ALA A 392 6.46 22.66 -19.80
CA ALA A 392 5.50 23.76 -19.85
C ALA A 392 4.07 23.24 -19.59
N TRP A 393 3.22 24.10 -19.02
CA TRP A 393 1.81 23.80 -18.78
C TRP A 393 0.93 24.91 -19.37
N GLU A 394 0.34 24.65 -20.54
CA GLU A 394 -0.45 25.62 -21.30
C GLU A 394 -1.96 25.54 -21.00
N HIS A 395 -2.34 24.77 -19.97
CA HIS A 395 -3.74 24.47 -19.62
C HIS A 395 -4.23 25.14 -18.32
N ASP A 396 -3.43 26.04 -17.71
CA ASP A 396 -3.74 26.61 -16.38
C ASP A 396 -5.05 27.43 -16.34
N ASP A 397 -5.53 27.92 -17.48
CA ASP A 397 -6.83 28.60 -17.60
C ASP A 397 -8.03 27.68 -17.33
N TYR A 398 -7.87 26.35 -17.38
CA TYR A 398 -8.96 25.39 -17.22
C TYR A 398 -8.67 24.11 -16.45
N LEU A 399 -7.40 23.73 -16.28
CA LEU A 399 -6.97 22.58 -15.50
C LEU A 399 -5.82 22.96 -14.55
N PRO A 400 -5.84 22.50 -13.29
CA PRO A 400 -4.76 22.76 -12.34
C PRO A 400 -3.44 22.19 -12.85
N ASN A 401 -2.36 22.96 -12.72
CA ASN A 401 -1.02 22.47 -13.04
C ASN A 401 -0.70 21.16 -12.27
N PRO A 402 -0.25 20.08 -12.94
CA PRO A 402 0.11 18.80 -12.30
C PRO A 402 1.27 18.88 -11.30
N ILE A 403 2.10 19.94 -11.32
CA ILE A 403 3.09 20.21 -10.26
C ILE A 403 2.55 21.10 -9.14
N GLY A 404 1.27 21.46 -9.14
CA GLY A 404 0.69 22.42 -8.19
C GLY A 404 1.18 23.86 -8.42
N SER A 405 0.90 24.74 -7.46
CA SER A 405 1.23 26.17 -7.58
C SER A 405 2.71 26.43 -7.23
N ARG A 406 3.53 26.73 -8.24
CA ARG A 406 4.97 27.01 -8.10
C ARG A 406 5.35 28.29 -8.86
N ASP A 407 6.01 29.21 -8.15
CA ASP A 407 6.44 30.50 -8.72
C ASP A 407 7.85 30.46 -9.33
N GLU A 408 8.73 29.61 -8.80
CA GLU A 408 10.13 29.50 -9.24
C GLU A 408 10.30 28.53 -10.44
N PRO A 409 10.98 28.92 -11.54
CA PRO A 409 11.25 28.03 -12.67
C PRO A 409 12.45 27.09 -12.43
N GLY A 410 12.68 26.16 -13.34
CA GLY A 410 13.85 25.26 -13.35
C GLY A 410 13.64 23.95 -12.59
N PRO A 411 14.71 23.17 -12.34
CA PRO A 411 14.60 21.84 -11.76
C PRO A 411 13.98 21.81 -10.35
N LEU A 412 13.33 20.70 -9.99
CA LEU A 412 12.85 20.42 -8.62
C LEU A 412 12.80 18.92 -8.29
N TRP A 413 12.89 18.58 -7.00
CA TRP A 413 12.71 17.21 -6.53
C TRP A 413 11.23 16.87 -6.39
N VAL A 414 10.69 16.04 -7.28
CA VAL A 414 9.33 15.50 -7.20
C VAL A 414 9.32 14.06 -6.69
N THR A 415 8.15 13.57 -6.29
CA THR A 415 7.95 12.17 -5.91
C THR A 415 7.52 11.30 -7.10
N GLU A 416 7.70 9.98 -6.98
CA GLU A 416 7.28 8.98 -7.98
C GLU A 416 5.82 9.13 -8.45
N PRO A 417 4.80 9.38 -7.59
CA PRO A 417 3.43 9.68 -8.05
C PRO A 417 3.32 10.89 -8.99
N THR A 418 4.02 11.99 -8.68
CA THR A 418 4.01 13.21 -9.51
C THR A 418 4.73 12.98 -10.83
N LEU A 419 5.85 12.25 -10.84
CA LEU A 419 6.53 11.84 -12.07
C LEU A 419 5.63 10.92 -12.93
N ARG A 420 4.94 9.94 -12.31
CA ARG A 420 3.97 9.07 -12.99
C ARG A 420 2.73 9.80 -13.51
N LEU A 421 2.35 10.92 -12.90
CA LEU A 421 1.32 11.81 -13.44
C LEU A 421 1.85 12.46 -14.73
N LEU A 422 2.95 13.23 -14.65
CA LEU A 422 3.54 13.93 -15.80
C LEU A 422 3.82 13.00 -16.99
N LEU A 423 4.46 11.84 -16.75
CA LEU A 423 4.74 10.84 -17.79
C LEU A 423 3.47 10.22 -18.42
N ARG A 424 2.31 10.30 -17.75
CA ARG A 424 1.02 9.88 -18.32
C ARG A 424 0.33 11.01 -19.08
N LEU A 425 0.50 12.26 -18.67
CA LEU A 425 -0.05 13.43 -19.38
C LEU A 425 0.68 13.67 -20.70
N ALA A 426 1.97 13.35 -20.75
CA ALA A 426 2.79 13.32 -21.97
C ALA A 426 2.61 12.06 -22.84
N ASP A 427 1.82 11.07 -22.41
CA ASP A 427 1.46 9.94 -23.26
C ASP A 427 0.53 10.42 -24.39
N PRO A 428 0.69 9.96 -25.65
CA PRO A 428 -0.14 10.37 -26.78
C PRO A 428 -1.66 10.16 -26.64
N ARG A 429 -2.12 9.46 -25.61
CA ARG A 429 -3.55 9.35 -25.23
C ARG A 429 -4.11 10.62 -24.57
N HIS A 430 -3.27 11.44 -23.95
CA HIS A 430 -3.67 12.69 -23.29
C HIS A 430 -3.03 13.91 -23.97
N GLY A 431 -1.71 13.87 -24.22
CA GLY A 431 -0.99 14.91 -24.97
C GLY A 431 -1.03 16.32 -24.35
N LEU A 432 -1.09 16.42 -23.01
CA LEU A 432 -1.28 17.68 -22.28
C LEU A 432 0.03 18.37 -21.85
N CYS A 433 1.18 17.75 -22.11
CA CYS A 433 2.49 18.37 -21.89
C CYS A 433 3.57 17.58 -22.63
N ASP A 434 4.75 18.17 -22.79
CA ASP A 434 5.96 17.39 -23.11
C ASP A 434 6.34 16.44 -21.97
N PRO A 435 7.13 15.38 -22.21
CA PRO A 435 7.71 14.58 -21.14
C PRO A 435 8.63 15.41 -20.23
N PRO A 436 8.61 15.23 -18.90
CA PRO A 436 9.57 15.87 -18.01
C PRO A 436 11.00 15.35 -18.27
N GLU A 437 11.97 16.24 -18.24
CA GLU A 437 13.40 15.90 -18.29
C GLU A 437 13.82 15.36 -16.91
N ILE A 438 14.38 14.15 -16.84
CA ILE A 438 14.88 13.55 -15.60
C ILE A 438 16.40 13.73 -15.54
N HIS A 439 16.91 14.27 -14.43
CA HIS A 439 18.35 14.49 -14.20
C HIS A 439 18.98 13.39 -13.35
N GLU A 440 18.33 13.11 -12.22
CA GLU A 440 18.77 12.14 -11.23
C GLU A 440 17.62 11.66 -10.36
N SER A 441 17.84 10.58 -9.62
CA SER A 441 16.80 9.89 -8.86
C SER A 441 17.37 9.17 -7.64
N TRP A 442 16.62 9.20 -6.53
CA TRP A 442 16.85 8.38 -5.33
C TRP A 442 15.69 7.41 -5.18
N THR A 443 15.90 6.15 -5.55
CA THR A 443 14.81 5.16 -5.65
C THR A 443 15.22 3.79 -5.10
N SER A 444 14.26 2.94 -4.74
CA SER A 444 14.52 1.51 -4.51
C SER A 444 13.43 0.65 -5.15
N GLY A 445 13.65 -0.67 -5.20
CA GLY A 445 12.65 -1.62 -5.71
C GLY A 445 11.33 -1.49 -4.95
N ALA A 446 10.21 -1.35 -5.66
CA ALA A 446 8.97 -0.85 -5.10
C ALA A 446 7.78 -1.80 -5.30
N THR A 447 6.72 -1.60 -4.51
CA THR A 447 5.44 -2.26 -4.75
C THR A 447 4.26 -1.44 -4.24
N GLU A 448 3.14 -1.50 -4.98
CA GLU A 448 1.86 -0.92 -4.57
C GLU A 448 1.16 -1.72 -3.46
N ASN A 449 1.47 -3.02 -3.37
CA ASN A 449 0.79 -3.96 -2.47
C ASN A 449 1.24 -3.85 -1.00
N LEU A 450 2.15 -2.93 -0.66
CA LEU A 450 2.86 -2.92 0.62
C LEU A 450 1.95 -2.56 1.80
N LEU A 451 1.03 -1.61 1.58
CA LEU A 451 0.01 -1.19 2.55
C LEU A 451 -1.40 -1.67 2.18
N GLU A 452 -1.56 -2.48 1.13
CA GLU A 452 -2.89 -2.78 0.57
C GLU A 452 -3.80 -3.52 1.56
N LYS A 453 -3.29 -4.51 2.29
CA LYS A 453 -4.07 -5.20 3.34
C LYS A 453 -4.46 -4.27 4.50
N PHE A 454 -3.55 -3.38 4.91
CA PHE A 454 -3.78 -2.36 5.94
C PHE A 454 -4.86 -1.36 5.50
N ARG A 455 -4.77 -0.88 4.25
CA ARG A 455 -5.75 -0.03 3.59
C ARG A 455 -7.13 -0.69 3.49
N VAL A 456 -7.19 -1.97 3.08
CA VAL A 456 -8.44 -2.73 2.98
C VAL A 456 -9.07 -2.94 4.36
N ALA A 457 -8.29 -3.28 5.40
CA ALA A 457 -8.82 -3.43 6.75
C ALA A 457 -9.43 -2.11 7.29
N LEU A 458 -8.78 -0.97 7.04
CA LEU A 458 -9.29 0.35 7.41
C LEU A 458 -10.52 0.75 6.57
N LYS A 459 -10.54 0.46 5.26
CA LYS A 459 -11.72 0.65 4.41
C LYS A 459 -12.90 -0.19 4.89
N ASP A 460 -12.70 -1.48 5.14
CA ASP A 460 -13.74 -2.41 5.59
C ASP A 460 -14.30 -2.06 6.98
N ALA A 461 -13.49 -1.46 7.86
CA ALA A 461 -13.97 -0.91 9.12
C ALA A 461 -14.79 0.38 8.91
N ARG A 462 -14.29 1.29 8.07
CA ARG A 462 -14.97 2.56 7.73
C ARG A 462 -16.32 2.34 7.03
N ASP A 463 -16.37 1.44 6.07
CA ASP A 463 -17.58 1.24 5.25
C ASP A 463 -18.67 0.50 6.05
N ARG A 464 -18.30 -0.41 6.97
CA ARG A 464 -19.23 -0.93 8.00
C ARG A 464 -19.76 0.19 8.87
N ALA A 465 -18.88 1.01 9.43
CA ALA A 465 -19.28 2.10 10.31
C ALA A 465 -20.13 3.19 9.62
N ILE A 466 -20.05 3.36 8.30
CA ILE A 466 -21.02 4.15 7.52
C ILE A 466 -22.40 3.47 7.49
N ALA A 467 -22.45 2.17 7.23
CA ALA A 467 -23.70 1.41 7.14
C ALA A 467 -24.41 1.26 8.50
N ASP A 468 -23.63 1.07 9.57
CA ASP A 468 -24.10 0.89 10.95
C ASP A 468 -24.31 2.23 11.70
N ALA A 469 -23.99 3.37 11.06
CA ALA A 469 -23.99 4.72 11.64
C ALA A 469 -23.11 4.88 12.91
N ASP A 470 -22.00 4.16 12.97
CA ASP A 470 -21.03 4.19 14.08
C ASP A 470 -19.99 5.32 13.88
N ASP A 471 -20.36 6.54 14.28
CA ASP A 471 -19.44 7.68 14.19
C ASP A 471 -18.19 7.53 15.12
N VAL A 472 -18.21 6.67 16.15
CA VAL A 472 -17.02 6.36 16.99
C VAL A 472 -15.97 5.64 16.16
N THR A 473 -16.35 4.58 15.45
CA THR A 473 -15.44 3.88 14.54
C THR A 473 -15.02 4.78 13.37
N LEU A 474 -15.90 5.67 12.86
CA LEU A 474 -15.54 6.59 11.79
C LEU A 474 -14.48 7.62 12.21
N GLU A 475 -14.62 8.26 13.37
CA GLU A 475 -13.59 9.18 13.89
C GLU A 475 -12.29 8.46 14.22
N TYR A 476 -12.37 7.27 14.84
CA TYR A 476 -11.21 6.47 15.16
C TYR A 476 -10.43 6.02 13.90
N VAL A 477 -11.11 5.44 12.91
CA VAL A 477 -10.46 5.03 11.65
C VAL A 477 -9.91 6.24 10.88
N LYS A 478 -10.62 7.36 10.87
CA LYS A 478 -10.12 8.64 10.32
C LYS A 478 -8.83 9.08 11.03
N ALA A 479 -8.78 8.99 12.35
CA ALA A 479 -7.59 9.29 13.13
C ALA A 479 -6.45 8.30 12.84
N MET A 480 -6.72 7.00 12.67
CA MET A 480 -5.71 5.97 12.37
C MET A 480 -4.96 6.31 11.08
N TYR A 481 -5.64 6.40 9.93
CA TYR A 481 -4.94 6.66 8.67
C TYR A 481 -4.34 8.07 8.61
N SER A 482 -5.03 9.09 9.15
CA SER A 482 -4.55 10.48 9.06
C SER A 482 -3.31 10.70 9.94
N LYS A 483 -3.27 10.11 11.14
CA LYS A 483 -2.10 10.20 12.02
C LYS A 483 -0.97 9.28 11.58
N PHE A 484 -1.26 8.11 11.03
CA PHE A 484 -0.24 7.25 10.40
C PHE A 484 0.52 8.04 9.33
N VAL A 485 -0.17 8.58 8.32
CA VAL A 485 0.48 9.33 7.23
C VAL A 485 1.20 10.58 7.72
N SER A 486 0.68 11.30 8.73
CA SER A 486 1.35 12.49 9.25
C SER A 486 2.56 12.19 10.14
N THR A 487 2.71 10.96 10.65
CA THR A 487 3.80 10.56 11.55
C THR A 487 4.83 9.62 10.93
N LEU A 488 4.67 9.20 9.67
CA LEU A 488 5.66 8.42 8.92
C LEU A 488 7.01 9.11 8.75
N GLY A 489 7.07 10.45 8.72
CA GLY A 489 8.32 11.20 8.63
C GLY A 489 9.04 11.35 9.98
N GLU A 490 9.78 12.44 10.15
CA GLU A 490 10.41 12.73 11.44
C GLU A 490 9.37 13.14 12.49
N SER A 491 8.93 12.18 13.31
CA SER A 491 7.92 12.33 14.36
C SER A 491 8.38 11.74 15.68
N ASN A 492 8.14 12.45 16.79
CA ASN A 492 8.39 11.92 18.14
C ASN A 492 7.32 10.90 18.59
N TYR A 493 6.17 10.85 17.89
CA TYR A 493 5.00 10.03 18.24
C TYR A 493 5.00 8.64 17.60
N ASN A 494 5.65 8.48 16.44
CA ASN A 494 5.87 7.17 15.82
C ASN A 494 7.37 6.92 15.78
N ARG A 495 7.83 5.97 16.60
CA ARG A 495 9.25 5.58 16.70
C ARG A 495 9.53 4.22 16.06
N GLU A 496 8.49 3.57 15.55
CA GLU A 496 8.51 2.22 14.98
C GLU A 496 8.70 2.25 13.45
N LEU A 497 8.44 3.40 12.81
CA LEU A 497 8.55 3.56 11.36
C LEU A 497 8.93 5.01 10.98
N TYR A 498 10.13 5.18 10.41
CA TYR A 498 10.69 6.45 9.97
C TYR A 498 10.95 6.39 8.45
N ARG A 499 9.93 6.75 7.68
CA ARG A 499 9.89 6.75 6.21
C ARG A 499 9.37 8.10 5.70
N THR A 500 10.20 9.13 5.81
CA THR A 500 9.94 10.45 5.21
C THR A 500 9.67 10.34 3.70
N ASP A 501 10.34 9.41 3.02
CA ASP A 501 10.05 9.07 1.63
C ASP A 501 8.58 8.60 1.44
N TRP A 502 8.11 7.63 2.23
CA TRP A 502 6.70 7.19 2.16
C TRP A 502 5.71 8.30 2.50
N MET A 503 6.05 9.16 3.48
CA MET A 503 5.22 10.30 3.87
C MET A 503 4.95 11.23 2.67
N HIS A 504 5.99 11.65 1.94
CA HIS A 504 5.82 12.49 0.75
C HIS A 504 5.10 11.75 -0.39
N LEU A 505 5.43 10.47 -0.62
CA LEU A 505 4.80 9.69 -1.70
C LEU A 505 3.30 9.50 -1.46
N ILE A 506 2.86 9.22 -0.24
CA ILE A 506 1.43 9.07 0.08
C ILE A 506 0.70 10.43 0.00
N ARG A 507 1.31 11.54 0.43
CA ARG A 507 0.73 12.88 0.26
C ARG A 507 0.60 13.26 -1.21
N SER A 508 1.66 13.07 -1.98
CA SER A 508 1.67 13.31 -3.44
C SER A 508 0.65 12.44 -4.16
N GLN A 509 0.46 11.18 -3.74
CA GLN A 509 -0.59 10.34 -4.30
C GLN A 509 -2.00 10.89 -4.00
N ALA A 510 -2.25 11.46 -2.82
CA ALA A 510 -3.54 12.11 -2.53
C ALA A 510 -3.78 13.32 -3.45
N PHE A 511 -2.74 14.12 -3.71
CA PHE A 511 -2.78 15.24 -4.66
C PHE A 511 -3.01 14.79 -6.12
N VAL A 512 -2.30 13.76 -6.58
CA VAL A 512 -2.51 13.13 -7.89
C VAL A 512 -3.92 12.54 -8.02
N ASN A 513 -4.48 11.97 -6.94
CA ASN A 513 -5.86 11.45 -6.94
C ASN A 513 -6.90 12.56 -7.07
N LEU A 514 -6.70 13.73 -6.42
CA LEU A 514 -7.54 14.92 -6.60
C LEU A 514 -7.42 15.47 -8.02
N TRP A 515 -6.20 15.51 -8.57
CA TRP A 515 -5.93 15.96 -9.93
C TRP A 515 -6.68 15.10 -10.97
N TRP A 516 -6.66 13.77 -10.85
CA TRP A 516 -7.43 12.90 -11.75
C TRP A 516 -8.95 13.04 -11.61
N LYS A 517 -9.47 13.46 -10.44
CA LYS A 517 -10.88 13.84 -10.32
C LYS A 517 -11.17 15.18 -10.99
N ALA A 518 -10.28 16.17 -10.93
CA ALA A 518 -10.41 17.42 -11.68
C ALA A 518 -10.36 17.17 -13.21
N HIS A 519 -9.41 16.35 -13.68
CA HIS A 519 -9.33 15.97 -15.10
C HIS A 519 -10.59 15.25 -15.58
N ARG A 520 -11.07 14.25 -14.84
CA ARG A 520 -12.32 13.55 -15.20
C ARG A 520 -13.54 14.49 -15.21
N ALA A 521 -13.61 15.43 -14.27
CA ALA A 521 -14.67 16.44 -14.28
C ALA A 521 -14.64 17.26 -15.59
N TYR A 522 -13.45 17.69 -16.03
CA TYR A 522 -13.25 18.39 -17.29
C TYR A 522 -13.58 17.54 -18.53
N ASP A 523 -13.10 16.29 -18.60
CA ASP A 523 -13.34 15.35 -19.71
C ASP A 523 -14.84 15.11 -19.94
N GLU A 524 -15.60 14.99 -18.86
CA GLU A 524 -17.04 14.70 -18.86
C GLU A 524 -17.88 15.99 -18.96
N GLY A 525 -17.25 17.13 -19.26
CA GLY A 525 -17.92 18.40 -19.60
C GLY A 525 -18.25 19.33 -18.43
N LEU A 526 -17.81 19.04 -17.20
CA LEU A 526 -17.96 19.95 -16.06
C LEU A 526 -16.88 21.04 -16.10
N MET A 527 -17.27 22.29 -15.82
CA MET A 527 -16.30 23.35 -15.68
C MET A 527 -15.64 23.27 -14.30
N VAL A 528 -14.39 22.83 -14.25
CA VAL A 528 -13.57 22.86 -13.02
C VAL A 528 -13.28 24.31 -12.65
N VAL A 529 -13.65 24.72 -11.44
CA VAL A 529 -13.48 26.09 -10.92
C VAL A 529 -12.31 26.17 -9.94
N ARG A 530 -12.09 25.12 -9.13
CA ARG A 530 -11.08 25.13 -8.06
C ARG A 530 -10.61 23.72 -7.72
N ALA A 531 -9.33 23.58 -7.37
CA ALA A 531 -8.77 22.35 -6.81
C ALA A 531 -7.77 22.70 -5.69
N MET A 532 -8.07 22.27 -4.46
CA MET A 532 -7.26 22.59 -3.28
C MET A 532 -7.02 21.41 -2.35
N GLY A 533 -5.83 21.38 -1.76
CA GLY A 533 -5.50 20.41 -0.71
C GLY A 533 -5.56 18.97 -1.23
N THR A 534 -6.14 18.07 -0.44
CA THR A 534 -6.24 16.64 -0.74
C THR A 534 -7.60 16.21 -1.30
N ASP A 535 -8.60 17.07 -1.15
CA ASP A 535 -9.99 16.64 -1.05
C ASP A 535 -11.02 17.70 -1.46
N GLU A 536 -10.62 18.92 -1.87
CA GLU A 536 -11.54 20.00 -2.23
C GLU A 536 -11.54 20.27 -3.75
N LEU A 537 -12.67 19.99 -4.41
CA LEU A 537 -12.87 20.16 -5.85
C LEU A 537 -14.15 20.96 -6.11
N HIS A 538 -14.07 22.09 -6.81
CA HIS A 538 -15.23 22.92 -7.13
C HIS A 538 -15.55 22.84 -8.63
N VAL A 539 -16.83 22.67 -8.96
CA VAL A 539 -17.32 22.47 -10.33
C VAL A 539 -18.63 23.22 -10.60
N ILE A 540 -18.85 23.59 -11.86
CA ILE A 540 -20.15 24.01 -12.41
C ILE A 540 -20.61 22.94 -13.41
N GLY A 541 -21.90 22.56 -13.37
CA GLY A 541 -22.50 21.50 -14.18
C GLY A 541 -23.08 20.36 -13.35
N ASP A 542 -23.70 19.37 -14.00
CA ASP A 542 -24.27 18.19 -13.32
C ASP A 542 -23.17 17.20 -12.90
N TRP A 543 -22.55 17.46 -11.77
CA TRP A 543 -21.51 16.61 -11.22
C TRP A 543 -21.99 15.20 -10.83
N ARG A 544 -23.29 15.00 -10.63
CA ARG A 544 -23.86 13.69 -10.24
C ARG A 544 -23.89 12.69 -11.40
N ALA A 545 -23.84 13.17 -12.65
CA ALA A 545 -23.59 12.33 -13.82
C ALA A 545 -22.17 11.74 -13.82
N VAL A 546 -21.20 12.40 -13.18
CA VAL A 546 -19.76 12.04 -13.22
C VAL A 546 -19.29 11.31 -11.96
N PHE A 547 -19.77 11.73 -10.78
CA PHE A 547 -19.38 11.16 -9.49
C PHE A 547 -20.59 10.67 -8.69
N PRO A 548 -20.57 9.44 -8.15
CA PRO A 548 -21.61 8.98 -7.24
C PRO A 548 -21.56 9.77 -5.92
N GLU A 549 -22.74 10.16 -5.44
CA GLU A 549 -22.92 10.91 -4.19
C GLU A 549 -22.99 9.96 -2.97
N GLY A 550 -22.22 10.25 -1.92
CA GLY A 550 -22.26 9.51 -0.67
C GLY A 550 -21.04 9.67 0.25
N ARG A 551 -20.82 8.68 1.13
CA ARG A 551 -19.75 8.66 2.14
C ARG A 551 -18.65 7.63 1.84
N GLY A 552 -18.84 6.70 0.90
CA GLY A 552 -17.88 5.68 0.49
C GLY A 552 -16.60 6.26 -0.11
N VAL A 553 -15.52 5.47 -0.16
CA VAL A 553 -14.17 5.94 -0.53
C VAL A 553 -14.03 6.32 -2.02
N THR A 554 -14.91 5.81 -2.89
CA THR A 554 -15.02 6.19 -4.31
C THR A 554 -15.89 7.44 -4.50
N GLU A 555 -16.92 7.58 -3.66
CA GLU A 555 -17.98 8.59 -3.69
C GLU A 555 -17.48 9.98 -3.29
N VAL A 556 -18.28 11.00 -3.60
CA VAL A 556 -18.08 12.40 -3.15
C VAL A 556 -19.34 12.90 -2.46
N LYS A 557 -19.22 13.98 -1.69
CA LYS A 557 -20.37 14.66 -1.07
C LYS A 557 -20.29 16.16 -1.33
N VAL A 558 -21.43 16.84 -1.32
CA VAL A 558 -21.48 18.30 -1.29
C VAL A 558 -20.85 18.81 0.01
N LYS A 559 -20.01 19.84 -0.13
CA LYS A 559 -19.41 20.61 0.96
C LYS A 559 -20.11 21.95 1.15
N ASP A 560 -20.37 22.62 0.04
CA ASP A 560 -21.00 23.93 -0.05
C ASP A 560 -21.57 24.15 -1.47
N VAL A 561 -22.51 25.09 -1.62
CA VAL A 561 -23.03 25.54 -2.93
C VAL A 561 -23.18 27.06 -2.87
N TYR A 562 -22.48 27.76 -3.76
CA TYR A 562 -22.43 29.22 -3.79
C TYR A 562 -22.45 29.74 -5.23
N ARG A 563 -22.77 31.03 -5.41
CA ARG A 563 -22.84 31.65 -6.74
C ARG A 563 -21.71 32.64 -6.99
N VAL A 564 -21.29 32.73 -8.25
CA VAL A 564 -20.24 33.63 -8.73
C VAL A 564 -20.65 34.20 -10.08
N GLY A 565 -20.56 35.52 -10.22
CA GLY A 565 -20.84 36.21 -11.47
C GLY A 565 -21.00 37.71 -11.26
N THR A 566 -21.16 38.44 -12.36
CA THR A 566 -21.69 39.81 -12.35
C THR A 566 -23.16 39.76 -12.67
N ASP A 567 -24.00 40.30 -11.78
CA ASP A 567 -25.41 40.50 -12.07
C ASP A 567 -25.54 41.51 -13.23
N THR A 568 -26.16 41.07 -14.34
CA THR A 568 -26.42 41.92 -15.51
C THR A 568 -27.79 42.63 -15.41
N GLY A 569 -28.55 42.40 -14.34
CA GLY A 569 -29.84 43.04 -14.04
C GLY A 569 -29.74 44.46 -13.50
N ALA A 570 -28.93 45.31 -14.13
CA ALA A 570 -28.75 46.72 -13.76
C ALA A 570 -28.80 47.68 -14.97
N GLU A 571 -29.73 47.45 -15.89
CA GLU A 571 -30.15 48.48 -16.85
C GLU A 571 -30.81 49.63 -16.08
N SER A 572 -30.07 50.73 -15.90
CA SER A 572 -30.54 51.96 -15.25
C SER A 572 -31.42 52.76 -16.21
N ASP A 573 -32.62 52.25 -16.48
CA ASP A 573 -33.55 52.79 -17.46
C ASP A 573 -34.32 54.01 -16.92
N GLY A 574 -34.12 55.18 -17.52
CA GLY A 574 -35.08 56.32 -17.48
C GLY A 574 -34.93 57.40 -16.39
N ALA A 575 -34.19 58.48 -16.71
CA ALA A 575 -34.49 59.91 -16.45
C ALA A 575 -33.32 60.77 -17.00
N ASP A 576 -33.46 61.80 -17.84
CA ASP A 576 -34.64 62.50 -18.40
C ASP A 576 -35.65 63.02 -17.37
N ASP A 577 -35.20 63.98 -16.54
CA ASP A 577 -35.72 65.38 -16.56
C ASP A 577 -34.65 66.35 -15.98
#